data_AF-A0A7Y5K645-F1
#
_entry.id   AF-A0A7Y5K645-F1
#
_cell.length_a   1.000
_cell.length_b   1.000
_cell.length_c   1.000
_cell.angle_alpha   90.00
_cell.angle_beta   90.00
_cell.angle_gamma   90.00
#
_symmetry.space_group_name_H-M   'P 1'
#
loop_
_entity.id
_entity.type
_entity.pdbx_description
1 polymer ?
#
loop_
_entity_poly.entity_id
_entity_poly.type
_entity_poly.pdbx_seq_one_letter_code
_entity_poly.pdbx_strand_id
1 'polypeptide(L)'
;MECYGNYALVLKKEWGARIGVSPICYVHPNSVGMTYDYIKSHLLYRQLREIPSSPDNEIATLAMNYLMMSSLIDSGDYDYETLDDFNKADPAALDKMELWESEFKRYFAELKKHNLNVYFTKFMFSFALRLNELHHELESRDSFLRAYEGEFVCPASGKKSNKISYDEKEWRAIKYIDTTDLAKVPHLRDEARSNRYLPESFNLKFSDDDVVAIIVGNSLEKNEVLDLIKGGGSLLSSGWQSDTIYLKNGFKE
;
A
#
# COMPACT_ATOMS: atom_id res chain seq x y z
N MET A 1 -26.89 6.36 2.63
CA MET A 1 -25.65 7.17 2.68
C MET A 1 -25.23 7.35 4.15
N GLU A 2 -25.12 6.25 4.90
CA GLU A 2 -24.84 6.22 6.35
C GLU A 2 -23.48 5.56 6.66
N CYS A 3 -22.63 5.45 5.64
CA CYS A 3 -21.46 4.61 5.73
C CYS A 3 -20.27 5.30 6.40
N TYR A 4 -20.16 6.61 6.20
CA TYR A 4 -19.22 7.48 6.86
C TYR A 4 -19.96 8.30 7.92
N GLY A 5 -19.24 8.70 8.98
CA GLY A 5 -19.81 9.52 10.04
C GLY A 5 -20.39 10.84 9.52
N ASN A 6 -21.19 11.51 10.36
CA ASN A 6 -21.78 12.82 10.01
C ASN A 6 -20.80 13.99 10.15
N TYR A 7 -19.53 13.70 10.37
CA TYR A 7 -18.49 14.67 10.70
C TYR A 7 -17.31 14.50 9.77
N ALA A 8 -16.72 15.61 9.34
CA ALA A 8 -15.50 15.60 8.55
C ALA A 8 -14.63 16.82 8.84
N LEU A 9 -13.31 16.63 8.74
CA LEU A 9 -12.36 17.72 8.64
C LEU A 9 -11.95 17.83 7.17
N VAL A 10 -12.17 18.99 6.56
CA VAL A 10 -11.79 19.27 5.17
C VAL A 10 -10.43 19.94 5.20
N LEU A 11 -9.46 19.33 4.55
CA LEU A 11 -8.08 19.80 4.49
C LEU A 11 -7.72 20.29 3.08
N LYS A 12 -6.74 21.19 3.00
CA LYS A 12 -6.20 21.69 1.73
C LYS A 12 -5.59 20.56 0.91
N LYS A 13 -5.74 20.63 -0.42
CA LYS A 13 -5.09 19.67 -1.33
C LYS A 13 -3.57 19.74 -1.22
N GLU A 14 -3.04 20.94 -0.98
CA GLU A 14 -1.61 21.22 -0.79
C GLU A 14 -1.07 20.57 0.49
N TRP A 15 -1.90 20.48 1.55
CA TRP A 15 -1.54 19.70 2.74
C TRP A 15 -1.40 18.22 2.39
N GLY A 16 -2.40 17.67 1.69
CA GLY A 16 -2.39 16.27 1.27
C GLY A 16 -1.15 15.94 0.45
N ALA A 17 -0.87 16.73 -0.59
CA ALA A 17 0.31 16.59 -1.43
C ALA A 17 1.63 16.68 -0.62
N ARG A 18 1.72 17.62 0.33
CA ARG A 18 2.91 17.81 1.17
C ARG A 18 3.22 16.60 2.05
N ILE A 19 2.20 15.89 2.52
CA ILE A 19 2.37 14.74 3.43
C ILE A 19 2.20 13.37 2.74
N GLY A 20 2.11 13.34 1.41
CA GLY A 20 1.97 12.10 0.63
C GLY A 20 0.58 11.47 0.67
N VAL A 21 -0.47 12.23 0.97
CA VAL A 21 -1.86 11.80 0.75
C VAL A 21 -2.19 12.05 -0.72
N SER A 22 -2.72 11.02 -1.39
CA SER A 22 -3.13 11.11 -2.79
C SER A 22 -4.62 10.79 -2.93
N PRO A 23 -5.32 11.39 -3.90
CA PRO A 23 -6.66 10.93 -4.28
C PRO A 23 -6.58 9.46 -4.73
N ILE A 24 -7.64 8.70 -4.45
CA ILE A 24 -7.80 7.36 -5.01
C ILE A 24 -8.01 7.47 -6.52
N CYS A 25 -7.30 6.65 -7.28
CA CYS A 25 -7.51 6.48 -8.70
C CYS A 25 -8.46 5.29 -8.94
N TYR A 26 -9.67 5.58 -9.40
CA TYR A 26 -10.61 4.52 -9.73
C TYR A 26 -10.35 4.00 -11.14
N VAL A 27 -10.22 2.68 -11.27
CA VAL A 27 -9.88 2.02 -12.52
C VAL A 27 -11.03 1.09 -12.92
N HIS A 28 -11.51 1.27 -14.15
CA HIS A 28 -12.52 0.38 -14.71
C HIS A 28 -11.94 -1.03 -14.93
N PRO A 29 -12.70 -2.12 -14.69
CA PRO A 29 -12.18 -3.49 -14.88
C PRO A 29 -11.62 -3.77 -16.29
N ASN A 30 -12.18 -3.11 -17.31
CA ASN A 30 -11.70 -3.21 -18.70
C ASN A 30 -10.52 -2.28 -19.03
N SER A 31 -9.89 -1.65 -18.02
CA SER A 31 -8.71 -0.82 -18.24
C SER A 31 -7.49 -1.67 -18.54
N VAL A 32 -6.66 -1.20 -19.46
CA VAL A 32 -5.38 -1.85 -19.81
C VAL A 32 -4.40 -1.94 -18.64
N GLY A 33 -4.60 -1.14 -17.59
CA GLY A 33 -3.74 -1.14 -16.39
C GLY A 33 -4.08 -2.20 -15.34
N MET A 34 -5.10 -3.03 -15.54
CA MET A 34 -5.57 -4.03 -14.57
C MET A 34 -5.76 -5.40 -15.23
N THR A 35 -4.83 -5.82 -16.09
CA THR A 35 -4.87 -7.16 -16.68
C THR A 35 -4.64 -8.23 -15.61
N TYR A 36 -5.15 -9.43 -15.86
CA TYR A 36 -4.93 -10.57 -14.98
C TYR A 36 -3.43 -10.86 -14.77
N ASP A 37 -2.64 -10.84 -15.84
CA ASP A 37 -1.19 -11.09 -15.78
C ASP A 37 -0.45 -10.06 -14.94
N TYR A 38 -0.88 -8.79 -15.00
CA TYR A 38 -0.33 -7.73 -14.19
C TYR A 38 -0.63 -7.94 -12.70
N ILE A 39 -1.90 -8.24 -12.37
CA ILE A 39 -2.32 -8.52 -10.99
C ILE A 39 -1.56 -9.73 -10.43
N LYS A 40 -1.42 -10.80 -11.22
CA LYS A 40 -0.65 -12.00 -10.86
C LYS A 40 0.83 -11.67 -10.58
N SER A 41 1.47 -10.92 -11.47
CA SER A 41 2.86 -10.49 -11.32
C SER A 41 3.07 -9.62 -10.07
N HIS A 42 2.11 -8.73 -9.79
CA HIS A 42 2.11 -7.87 -8.61
C HIS A 42 1.95 -8.65 -7.30
N LEU A 43 1.03 -9.60 -7.26
CA LEU A 43 0.84 -10.49 -6.10
C LEU A 43 2.10 -11.33 -5.83
N LEU A 44 2.69 -11.90 -6.88
CA LEU A 44 3.94 -12.65 -6.75
C LEU A 44 5.07 -11.78 -6.18
N TYR A 45 5.24 -10.55 -6.70
CA TYR A 45 6.24 -9.61 -6.18
C TYR A 45 6.07 -9.35 -4.67
N ARG A 46 4.84 -9.11 -4.20
CA ARG A 46 4.53 -8.95 -2.77
C ARG A 46 4.94 -10.17 -1.95
N GLN A 47 4.56 -11.36 -2.41
CA GLN A 47 4.89 -12.60 -1.71
C GLN A 47 6.39 -12.83 -1.62
N LEU A 48 7.16 -12.54 -2.69
CA LEU A 48 8.62 -12.67 -2.68
C LEU A 48 9.28 -11.73 -1.67
N ARG A 49 8.71 -10.55 -1.41
CA ARG A 49 9.20 -9.61 -0.39
C ARG A 49 8.87 -10.02 1.03
N GLU A 50 7.85 -10.85 1.21
CA GLU A 50 7.49 -11.40 2.52
C GLU A 50 8.33 -12.62 2.90
N ILE A 51 9.07 -13.21 1.95
CA ILE A 51 10.01 -14.31 2.24
C ILE A 51 11.10 -13.79 3.19
N PRO A 52 11.25 -14.40 4.39
CA PRO A 52 12.27 -13.99 5.33
C PRO A 52 13.67 -14.07 4.71
N SER A 53 14.43 -12.99 4.85
CA SER A 53 15.83 -12.93 4.43
C SER A 53 16.69 -12.35 5.55
N SER A 54 17.98 -12.69 5.54
CA SER A 54 18.93 -12.05 6.47
C SER A 54 19.01 -10.56 6.17
N PRO A 55 18.99 -9.66 7.17
CA PRO A 55 19.08 -8.22 6.96
C PRO A 55 20.30 -7.81 6.11
N ASP A 56 21.41 -8.52 6.26
CA ASP A 56 22.66 -8.23 5.54
C ASP A 56 22.59 -8.58 4.05
N ASN A 57 21.58 -9.36 3.63
CA ASN A 57 21.46 -9.89 2.26
C ASN A 57 20.06 -9.72 1.66
N GLU A 58 19.13 -9.00 2.31
CA GLU A 58 17.72 -8.90 1.90
C GLU A 58 17.56 -8.53 0.42
N ILE A 59 18.27 -7.50 -0.02
CA ILE A 59 18.25 -7.02 -1.40
C ILE A 59 18.78 -8.06 -2.39
N ALA A 60 19.88 -8.73 -2.04
CA ALA A 60 20.49 -9.77 -2.86
C ALA A 60 19.57 -11.00 -2.97
N THR A 61 18.97 -11.40 -1.85
CA THR A 61 18.00 -12.50 -1.79
C THR A 61 16.76 -12.19 -2.62
N LEU A 62 16.20 -10.98 -2.50
CA LEU A 62 15.04 -10.57 -3.29
C LEU A 62 15.35 -10.57 -4.79
N ALA A 63 16.48 -9.98 -5.20
CA ALA A 63 16.93 -9.98 -6.60
C ALA A 63 17.08 -11.41 -7.16
N MET A 64 17.64 -12.31 -6.35
CA MET A 64 17.80 -13.71 -6.72
C MET A 64 16.47 -14.45 -6.83
N ASN A 65 15.58 -14.28 -5.85
CA ASN A 65 14.24 -14.85 -5.88
C ASN A 65 13.46 -14.39 -7.12
N TYR A 66 13.60 -13.11 -7.47
CA TYR A 66 12.96 -12.54 -8.65
C TYR A 66 13.46 -13.18 -9.95
N LEU A 67 14.78 -13.37 -10.10
CA LEU A 67 15.38 -14.03 -11.25
C LEU A 67 14.95 -15.50 -11.36
N MET A 68 14.93 -16.23 -10.24
CA MET A 68 14.51 -17.63 -10.22
C MET A 68 13.04 -17.77 -10.61
N MET A 69 12.15 -16.95 -10.04
CA MET A 69 10.72 -16.99 -10.37
C MET A 69 10.46 -16.60 -11.82
N SER A 70 11.17 -15.59 -12.35
CA SER A 70 11.06 -15.21 -13.76
C SER A 70 11.44 -16.38 -14.67
N SER A 71 12.49 -17.13 -14.31
CA SER A 71 12.93 -18.29 -15.08
C SER A 71 11.91 -19.44 -15.05
N LEU A 72 11.26 -19.69 -13.91
CA LEU A 72 10.17 -20.66 -13.78
C LEU A 72 8.92 -20.29 -14.59
N ILE A 73 8.60 -18.99 -14.66
CA ILE A 73 7.50 -18.50 -15.49
C ILE A 73 7.84 -18.71 -16.97
N ASP A 74 9.04 -18.32 -17.39
CA ASP A 74 9.50 -18.43 -18.79
C ASP A 74 9.62 -19.89 -19.25
N SER A 75 9.92 -20.84 -18.34
CA SER A 75 9.94 -22.27 -18.64
C SER A 75 8.53 -22.89 -18.72
N GLY A 76 7.49 -22.18 -18.26
CA GLY A 76 6.13 -22.69 -18.14
C GLY A 76 5.91 -23.58 -16.91
N ASP A 77 6.86 -23.62 -15.98
CA ASP A 77 6.78 -24.43 -14.75
C ASP A 77 5.97 -23.74 -13.64
N TYR A 78 5.62 -22.46 -13.82
CA TYR A 78 4.79 -21.68 -12.90
C TYR A 78 3.65 -20.97 -13.65
N ASP A 79 2.41 -21.39 -13.40
CA ASP A 79 1.19 -20.72 -13.90
C ASP A 79 0.16 -20.40 -12.80
N TYR A 80 0.62 -20.34 -11.55
CA TYR A 80 -0.27 -20.19 -10.39
C TYR A 80 -0.46 -18.73 -9.98
N GLU A 81 -1.67 -18.39 -9.50
CA GLU A 81 -1.99 -17.03 -9.04
C GLU A 81 -1.11 -16.58 -7.87
N THR A 82 -0.80 -17.51 -6.97
CA THR A 82 -0.01 -17.25 -5.77
C THR A 82 1.01 -18.36 -5.51
N LEU A 83 2.08 -18.04 -4.76
CA LEU A 83 3.04 -19.03 -4.27
C LEU A 83 2.38 -20.11 -3.40
N ASP A 84 1.34 -19.74 -2.64
CA ASP A 84 0.56 -20.68 -1.83
C ASP A 84 -0.18 -21.69 -2.70
N ASP A 85 -0.77 -21.25 -3.81
CA ASP A 85 -1.45 -22.12 -4.76
C ASP A 85 -0.45 -23.06 -5.45
N PHE A 86 0.71 -22.55 -5.83
CA PHE A 86 1.82 -23.35 -6.36
C PHE A 86 2.24 -24.45 -5.37
N ASN A 87 2.53 -24.07 -4.13
CA ASN A 87 2.97 -25.00 -3.08
C ASN A 87 1.92 -26.06 -2.73
N LYS A 88 0.61 -25.73 -2.83
CA LYS A 88 -0.47 -26.68 -2.52
C LYS A 88 -0.80 -27.59 -3.70
N ALA A 89 -0.74 -27.07 -4.91
CA ALA A 89 -1.20 -27.77 -6.11
C ALA A 89 -0.13 -28.68 -6.72
N ASP A 90 1.16 -28.36 -6.53
CA ASP A 90 2.26 -29.15 -7.06
C ASP A 90 3.08 -29.76 -5.90
N PRO A 91 2.91 -31.06 -5.61
CA PRO A 91 3.70 -31.77 -4.61
C PRO A 91 5.22 -31.75 -4.89
N ALA A 92 5.62 -31.47 -6.14
CA ALA A 92 7.01 -31.32 -6.56
C ALA A 92 7.45 -29.85 -6.68
N ALA A 93 6.63 -28.88 -6.23
CA ALA A 93 6.98 -27.46 -6.24
C ALA A 93 8.33 -27.19 -5.55
N LEU A 94 8.51 -27.79 -4.37
CA LEU A 94 9.75 -27.67 -3.61
C LEU A 94 10.93 -28.26 -4.39
N ASP A 95 10.77 -29.46 -4.96
CA ASP A 95 11.79 -30.13 -5.76
C ASP A 95 12.19 -29.32 -6.99
N LYS A 96 11.22 -28.68 -7.65
CA LYS A 96 11.48 -27.76 -8.78
C LYS A 96 12.29 -26.55 -8.30
N MET A 97 11.86 -25.87 -7.23
CA MET A 97 12.59 -24.72 -6.70
C MET A 97 14.03 -25.09 -6.28
N GLU A 98 14.22 -26.24 -5.64
CA GLU A 98 15.54 -26.76 -5.25
C GLU A 98 16.42 -27.12 -6.45
N LEU A 99 15.83 -27.72 -7.49
CA LEU A 99 16.55 -28.03 -8.74
C LEU A 99 17.07 -26.75 -9.38
N TRP A 100 16.22 -25.74 -9.52
CA TRP A 100 16.59 -24.45 -10.11
C TRP A 100 17.65 -23.71 -9.28
N GLU A 101 17.51 -23.71 -7.96
CA GLU A 101 18.53 -23.15 -7.07
C GLU A 101 19.88 -23.87 -7.25
N SER A 102 19.84 -25.20 -7.39
CA SER A 102 21.02 -26.03 -7.64
C SER A 102 21.67 -25.74 -9.00
N GLU A 103 20.87 -25.54 -10.04
CA GLU A 103 21.35 -25.15 -11.36
C GLU A 103 22.02 -23.78 -11.34
N PHE A 104 21.39 -22.80 -10.67
CA PHE A 104 21.97 -21.47 -10.50
C PHE A 104 23.30 -21.54 -9.74
N LYS A 105 23.35 -22.29 -8.62
CA LYS A 105 24.59 -22.51 -7.85
C LYS A 105 25.69 -23.13 -8.71
N ARG A 106 25.35 -24.11 -9.55
CA ARG A 106 26.30 -24.75 -10.48
C ARG A 106 26.83 -23.76 -11.52
N TYR A 107 25.95 -22.98 -12.14
CA TYR A 107 26.35 -21.94 -13.10
C TYR A 107 27.26 -20.89 -12.45
N PHE A 108 26.89 -20.43 -11.25
CA PHE A 108 27.69 -19.46 -10.51
C PHE A 108 29.06 -20.01 -10.11
N ALA A 109 29.14 -21.29 -9.73
CA ALA A 109 30.40 -21.97 -9.45
C ALA A 109 31.28 -22.06 -10.71
N GLU A 110 30.69 -22.30 -11.88
CA GLU A 110 31.43 -22.31 -13.14
C GLU A 110 31.98 -20.92 -13.48
N LEU A 111 31.17 -19.86 -13.36
CA LEU A 111 31.65 -18.49 -13.53
C LEU A 111 32.83 -18.15 -12.61
N LYS A 112 32.80 -18.66 -11.37
CA LYS A 112 33.87 -18.45 -10.38
C LYS A 112 35.19 -19.09 -10.82
N LYS A 113 35.17 -20.25 -11.49
CA LYS A 113 36.39 -20.90 -12.02
C LYS A 113 37.13 -20.01 -13.02
N HIS A 114 36.39 -19.17 -13.75
CA HIS A 114 36.93 -18.25 -14.76
C HIS A 114 37.06 -16.81 -14.26
N ASN A 115 36.86 -16.54 -12.96
CA ASN A 115 36.83 -15.20 -12.36
C ASN A 115 35.81 -14.24 -13.01
N LEU A 116 34.74 -14.78 -13.62
CA LEU A 116 33.68 -14.00 -14.26
C LEU A 116 32.50 -13.70 -13.34
N ASN A 117 32.43 -14.36 -12.19
CA ASN A 117 31.33 -14.21 -11.23
C ASN A 117 31.17 -12.76 -10.75
N VAL A 118 32.26 -12.01 -10.58
CA VAL A 118 32.20 -10.61 -10.15
C VAL A 118 31.49 -9.72 -11.18
N TYR A 119 31.77 -9.93 -12.48
CA TYR A 119 31.10 -9.18 -13.55
C TYR A 119 29.63 -9.57 -13.67
N PHE A 120 29.33 -10.87 -13.61
CA PHE A 120 27.96 -11.36 -13.61
C PHE A 120 27.16 -10.77 -12.46
N THR A 121 27.66 -10.87 -11.22
CA THR A 121 27.03 -10.28 -10.03
C THR A 121 26.83 -8.78 -10.24
N LYS A 122 27.84 -8.03 -10.69
CA LYS A 122 27.73 -6.58 -10.89
C LYS A 122 26.58 -6.21 -11.84
N PHE A 123 26.53 -6.81 -13.03
CA PHE A 123 25.52 -6.43 -14.02
C PHE A 123 24.14 -6.99 -13.69
N MET A 124 24.04 -8.26 -13.30
CA MET A 124 22.75 -8.88 -12.98
C MET A 124 22.11 -8.29 -11.73
N PHE A 125 22.89 -8.06 -10.66
CA PHE A 125 22.35 -7.46 -9.45
C PHE A 125 21.94 -6.02 -9.70
N SER A 126 22.76 -5.25 -10.44
CA SER A 126 22.37 -3.89 -10.82
C SER A 126 21.08 -3.86 -11.63
N PHE A 127 20.86 -4.82 -12.53
CA PHE A 127 19.62 -4.90 -13.30
C PHE A 127 18.43 -5.31 -12.44
N ALA A 128 18.56 -6.38 -11.66
CA ALA A 128 17.52 -6.86 -10.75
C ALA A 128 17.12 -5.80 -9.72
N LEU A 129 18.08 -4.99 -9.25
CA LEU A 129 17.83 -3.83 -8.40
C LEU A 129 16.93 -2.80 -9.07
N ARG A 130 17.22 -2.43 -10.33
CA ARG A 130 16.38 -1.47 -11.06
C ARG A 130 14.98 -2.02 -11.36
N LEU A 131 14.86 -3.32 -11.62
CA LEU A 131 13.55 -3.97 -11.76
C LEU A 131 12.76 -3.92 -10.44
N ASN A 132 13.43 -4.23 -9.32
CA ASN A 132 12.81 -4.16 -8.01
C ASN A 132 12.35 -2.72 -7.67
N GLU A 133 13.19 -1.72 -7.92
CA GLU A 133 12.82 -0.30 -7.75
C GLU A 133 11.60 0.08 -8.62
N LEU A 134 11.56 -0.38 -9.87
CA LEU A 134 10.43 -0.12 -10.76
C LEU A 134 9.15 -0.79 -10.25
N HIS A 135 9.22 -2.05 -9.82
CA HIS A 135 8.07 -2.78 -9.28
C HIS A 135 7.58 -2.17 -7.98
N HIS A 136 8.50 -1.71 -7.12
CA HIS A 136 8.17 -0.98 -5.91
C HIS A 136 7.44 0.34 -6.22
N GLU A 137 7.91 1.10 -7.22
CA GLU A 137 7.24 2.33 -7.66
C GLU A 137 5.83 2.05 -8.21
N LEU A 138 5.67 0.99 -9.01
CA LEU A 138 4.37 0.54 -9.50
C LEU A 138 3.46 0.13 -8.34
N GLU A 139 3.95 -0.66 -7.38
CA GLU A 139 3.22 -1.04 -6.18
C GLU A 139 2.75 0.18 -5.38
N SER A 140 3.64 1.16 -5.20
CA SER A 140 3.35 2.39 -4.47
C SER A 140 2.22 3.16 -5.14
N ARG A 141 2.25 3.30 -6.46
CA ARG A 141 1.18 3.95 -7.23
C ARG A 141 -0.13 3.16 -7.18
N ASP A 142 -0.04 1.85 -7.32
CA ASP A 142 -1.17 0.94 -7.33
C ASP A 142 -1.90 0.84 -6.00
N SER A 143 -1.19 1.14 -4.92
CA SER A 143 -1.79 1.20 -3.60
C SER A 143 -2.96 2.21 -3.54
N PHE A 144 -2.92 3.24 -4.39
CA PHE A 144 -4.00 4.23 -4.56
C PHE A 144 -5.06 3.83 -5.59
N LEU A 145 -4.93 2.69 -6.29
CA LEU A 145 -5.91 2.24 -7.25
C LEU A 145 -7.08 1.52 -6.56
N ARG A 146 -8.31 1.76 -7.01
CA ARG A 146 -9.49 1.00 -6.61
C ARG A 146 -10.32 0.62 -7.82
N ALA A 147 -11.04 -0.50 -7.74
CA ALA A 147 -12.02 -0.84 -8.75
C ALA A 147 -13.07 0.27 -8.84
N TYR A 148 -13.45 0.63 -10.07
CA TYR A 148 -14.49 1.64 -10.33
C TYR A 148 -15.81 1.28 -9.66
N GLU A 149 -16.16 -0.01 -9.68
CA GLU A 149 -17.33 -0.58 -9.03
C GLU A 149 -16.98 -1.91 -8.38
N GLY A 150 -17.77 -2.32 -7.39
CA GLY A 150 -17.60 -3.61 -6.75
C GLY A 150 -18.61 -3.89 -5.65
N GLU A 151 -18.54 -5.08 -5.09
CA GLU A 151 -19.27 -5.42 -3.88
C GLU A 151 -18.72 -4.61 -2.70
N PHE A 152 -19.58 -3.79 -2.13
CA PHE A 152 -19.29 -2.97 -0.97
C PHE A 152 -20.07 -3.47 0.25
N VAL A 153 -19.39 -3.64 1.37
CA VAL A 153 -20.01 -3.95 2.66
C VAL A 153 -19.92 -2.72 3.54
N CYS A 154 -21.05 -2.11 3.86
CA CYS A 154 -21.10 -0.96 4.76
C CYS A 154 -20.54 -1.34 6.13
N PRO A 155 -19.46 -0.71 6.63
CA PRO A 155 -18.91 -1.06 7.94
C PRO A 155 -19.90 -0.81 9.10
N ALA A 156 -20.74 0.23 8.98
CA ALA A 156 -21.70 0.59 10.02
C ALA A 156 -22.92 -0.34 10.07
N SER A 157 -23.42 -0.81 8.92
CA SER A 157 -24.67 -1.59 8.85
C SER A 157 -24.48 -3.05 8.42
N GLY A 158 -23.27 -3.45 8.02
CA GLY A 158 -22.97 -4.77 7.45
C GLY A 158 -23.65 -5.07 6.12
N LYS A 159 -24.42 -4.13 5.57
CA LYS A 159 -25.21 -4.33 4.35
C LYS A 159 -24.29 -4.42 3.14
N LYS A 160 -24.46 -5.48 2.34
CA LYS A 160 -23.82 -5.64 1.05
C LYS A 160 -24.59 -4.90 -0.05
N SER A 161 -23.86 -4.26 -0.95
CA SER A 161 -24.42 -3.61 -2.14
C SER A 161 -23.36 -3.50 -3.23
N ASN A 162 -23.75 -3.62 -4.50
CA ASN A 162 -22.88 -3.17 -5.59
C ASN A 162 -22.87 -1.65 -5.60
N LYS A 163 -21.68 -1.06 -5.53
CA LYS A 163 -21.50 0.38 -5.42
C LYS A 163 -20.49 0.85 -6.46
N ILE A 164 -20.81 1.95 -7.13
CA ILE A 164 -19.84 2.73 -7.90
C ILE A 164 -18.95 3.43 -6.88
N SER A 165 -17.73 2.95 -6.74
CA SER A 165 -16.78 3.45 -5.74
C SER A 165 -16.27 4.84 -6.12
N TYR A 166 -16.26 5.18 -7.42
CA TYR A 166 -15.86 6.49 -7.94
C TYR A 166 -16.63 7.67 -7.30
N ASP A 167 -17.90 7.46 -6.96
CA ASP A 167 -18.76 8.50 -6.36
C ASP A 167 -18.33 8.87 -4.92
N GLU A 168 -17.47 8.08 -4.27
CA GLU A 168 -16.98 8.36 -2.92
C GLU A 168 -15.90 9.45 -2.89
N LYS A 169 -15.25 9.75 -4.03
CA LYS A 169 -14.18 10.75 -4.17
C LYS A 169 -13.19 10.75 -2.99
N GLU A 170 -12.73 9.58 -2.57
CA GLU A 170 -11.91 9.44 -1.37
C GLU A 170 -10.46 9.89 -1.60
N TRP A 171 -9.88 10.47 -0.55
CA TRP A 171 -8.43 10.66 -0.43
C TRP A 171 -7.90 9.65 0.58
N ARG A 172 -6.78 9.01 0.27
CA ARG A 172 -6.12 8.08 1.19
C ARG A 172 -4.66 8.45 1.37
N ALA A 173 -4.20 8.30 2.60
CA ALA A 173 -2.78 8.25 2.89
C ALA A 173 -2.36 6.79 2.87
N ILE A 174 -1.33 6.48 2.11
CA ILE A 174 -0.67 5.18 2.20
C ILE A 174 0.72 5.50 2.68
N LYS A 175 0.90 5.36 4.00
CA LYS A 175 2.23 5.37 4.58
C LYS A 175 2.85 4.03 4.26
N TYR A 176 3.68 4.01 3.23
CA TYR A 176 4.55 2.87 3.00
C TYR A 176 5.52 2.81 4.16
N ILE A 177 5.39 1.78 5.00
CA ILE A 177 6.36 1.55 6.07
C ILE A 177 7.49 0.77 5.42
N ASP A 178 8.61 1.45 5.17
CA ASP A 178 9.80 0.79 4.63
C ASP A 178 10.27 -0.30 5.61
N THR A 179 10.90 -1.35 5.11
CA THR A 179 11.49 -2.40 5.93
C THR A 179 12.54 -1.81 6.89
N THR A 180 13.19 -0.70 6.53
CA THR A 180 14.06 0.04 7.46
C THR A 180 13.33 0.71 8.63
N ASP A 181 12.08 1.14 8.45
CA ASP A 181 11.27 1.73 9.52
C ASP A 181 10.64 0.67 10.43
N LEU A 182 10.27 -0.49 9.86
CA LEU A 182 9.85 -1.66 10.64
C LEU A 182 11.03 -2.30 11.40
N ALA A 183 12.23 -2.32 10.80
CA ALA A 183 13.45 -2.85 11.43
C ALA A 183 13.85 -2.04 12.67
N LYS A 184 13.57 -0.74 12.69
CA LYS A 184 13.79 0.11 13.87
C LYS A 184 12.84 -0.25 15.02
N VAL A 185 11.64 -0.77 14.74
CA VAL A 185 10.62 -1.04 15.77
C VAL A 185 9.71 -2.24 15.46
N PRO A 186 10.22 -3.49 15.47
CA PRO A 186 9.46 -4.68 15.04
C PRO A 186 8.15 -4.92 15.82
N HIS A 187 8.12 -4.57 17.11
CA HIS A 187 6.94 -4.74 17.96
C HIS A 187 5.74 -3.90 17.52
N LEU A 188 5.96 -2.74 16.88
CA LEU A 188 4.87 -1.89 16.39
C LEU A 188 4.12 -2.55 15.22
N ARG A 189 4.79 -3.42 14.46
CA ARG A 189 4.15 -4.18 13.37
C ARG A 189 3.15 -5.19 13.91
N ASP A 190 3.56 -5.95 14.92
CA ASP A 190 2.73 -7.00 15.51
C ASP A 190 1.57 -6.42 16.31
N GLU A 191 1.83 -5.33 17.03
CA GLU A 191 0.78 -4.56 17.71
C GLU A 191 -0.22 -3.99 16.70
N ALA A 192 0.23 -3.40 15.59
CA ALA A 192 -0.67 -2.87 14.57
C ALA A 192 -1.52 -3.96 13.91
N ARG A 193 -0.95 -5.16 13.68
CA ARG A 193 -1.68 -6.32 13.17
C ARG A 193 -2.74 -6.81 14.17
N SER A 194 -2.41 -6.83 15.45
CA SER A 194 -3.33 -7.27 16.51
C SER A 194 -4.47 -6.28 16.72
N ASN A 195 -4.14 -4.98 16.83
CA ASN A 195 -5.09 -3.92 17.13
C ASN A 195 -5.81 -3.38 15.89
N ARG A 196 -5.39 -3.77 14.68
CA ARG A 196 -5.89 -3.27 13.38
C ARG A 196 -5.70 -1.76 13.14
N TYR A 197 -4.94 -1.08 14.00
CA TYR A 197 -4.62 0.33 13.89
C TYR A 197 -3.11 0.53 13.98
N LEU A 198 -2.58 1.49 13.22
CA LEU A 198 -1.18 1.90 13.39
C LEU A 198 -1.01 2.66 14.71
N PRO A 199 0.19 2.61 15.32
CA PRO A 199 0.50 3.40 16.52
C PRO A 199 0.28 4.90 16.29
N GLU A 200 0.05 5.66 17.37
CA GLU A 200 -0.23 7.11 17.29
C GLU A 200 0.89 7.91 16.62
N SER A 201 2.13 7.43 16.65
CA SER A 201 3.27 8.02 15.93
C SER A 201 3.05 8.10 14.41
N PHE A 202 2.14 7.27 13.88
CA PHE A 202 1.74 7.25 12.47
C PHE A 202 0.56 8.16 12.15
N ASN A 203 -0.09 8.79 13.13
CA ASN A 203 -1.18 9.73 12.89
C ASN A 203 -0.73 10.87 11.95
N LEU A 204 -1.64 11.29 11.07
CA LEU A 204 -1.39 12.43 10.20
C LEU A 204 -1.41 13.71 11.04
N LYS A 205 -0.45 14.60 10.79
CA LYS A 205 -0.35 15.89 11.47
C LYS A 205 -0.78 16.99 10.51
N PHE A 206 -1.50 17.98 11.04
CA PHE A 206 -1.92 19.16 10.31
C PHE A 206 -1.82 20.37 11.24
N SER A 207 -1.79 21.56 10.65
CA SER A 207 -1.89 22.84 11.33
C SER A 207 -3.22 23.51 11.00
N ASP A 208 -3.56 24.56 11.75
CA ASP A 208 -4.69 25.43 11.47
C ASP A 208 -4.76 25.87 10.01
N ASP A 209 -3.61 26.25 9.43
CA ASP A 209 -3.53 26.72 8.05
C ASP A 209 -3.87 25.64 7.01
N ASP A 210 -3.88 24.37 7.40
CA ASP A 210 -4.21 23.25 6.51
C ASP A 210 -5.71 22.97 6.44
N VAL A 211 -6.49 23.44 7.41
CA VAL A 211 -7.93 23.19 7.48
C VAL A 211 -8.67 24.22 6.61
N VAL A 212 -9.62 23.72 5.82
CA VAL A 212 -10.52 24.51 4.97
C VAL A 212 -11.88 24.64 5.64
N ALA A 213 -12.39 23.53 6.17
CA ALA A 213 -13.70 23.49 6.77
C ALA A 213 -13.84 22.35 7.80
N ILE A 214 -14.79 22.51 8.72
CA ILE A 214 -15.27 21.46 9.60
C ILE A 214 -16.73 21.19 9.24
N ILE A 215 -17.08 19.94 8.97
CA ILE A 215 -18.44 19.53 8.65
C ILE A 215 -19.04 18.86 9.89
N VAL A 216 -20.22 19.33 10.31
CA VAL A 216 -20.99 18.80 11.43
C VAL A 216 -22.41 18.40 11.00
N GLY A 217 -23.07 17.57 11.82
CA GLY A 217 -24.39 17.03 11.52
C GLY A 217 -25.51 18.05 11.72
N ASN A 218 -25.42 18.89 12.75
CA ASN A 218 -26.46 19.87 13.07
C ASN A 218 -25.92 21.17 13.72
N SER A 219 -26.81 22.14 13.92
CA SER A 219 -26.46 23.47 14.45
C SER A 219 -26.07 23.46 15.93
N LEU A 220 -26.54 22.49 16.71
CA LEU A 220 -26.15 22.36 18.12
C LEU A 220 -24.69 21.92 18.20
N GLU A 221 -24.32 20.89 17.44
CA GLU A 221 -22.94 20.42 17.31
C GLU A 221 -22.00 21.52 16.77
N LYS A 222 -22.48 22.36 15.84
CA LYS A 222 -21.70 23.53 15.37
C LYS A 222 -21.31 24.45 16.53
N ASN A 223 -22.23 24.72 17.44
CA ASN A 223 -21.97 25.59 18.60
C ASN A 223 -21.02 24.90 19.59
N GLU A 224 -21.19 23.60 19.84
CA GLU A 224 -20.29 22.83 20.71
C GLU A 224 -18.84 22.84 20.19
N VAL A 225 -18.65 22.66 18.88
CA VAL A 225 -17.32 22.74 18.26
C VAL A 225 -16.74 24.16 18.37
N LEU A 226 -17.56 25.19 18.19
CA LEU A 226 -17.11 26.58 18.37
C LEU A 226 -16.65 26.87 19.79
N ASP A 227 -17.40 26.38 20.78
CA ASP A 227 -17.06 26.58 22.18
C ASP A 227 -15.79 25.80 22.56
N LEU A 228 -15.60 24.59 22.02
CA LEU A 228 -14.37 23.81 22.17
C LEU A 228 -13.13 24.55 21.59
N ILE A 229 -13.26 25.12 20.40
CA ILE A 229 -12.16 25.88 19.75
C ILE A 229 -11.83 27.13 20.56
N LYS A 230 -12.84 27.91 20.98
CA LYS A 230 -12.65 29.12 21.80
C LYS A 230 -12.05 28.81 23.17
N GLY A 231 -12.45 27.69 23.77
CA GLY A 231 -11.98 27.23 25.07
C GLY A 231 -10.56 26.66 25.06
N GLY A 232 -9.92 26.52 23.89
CA GLY A 232 -8.59 25.93 23.77
C GLY A 232 -8.56 24.41 24.00
N GLY A 233 -9.73 23.75 23.98
CA GLY A 233 -9.87 22.30 24.15
C GLY A 233 -9.73 21.51 22.85
N SER A 234 -9.32 22.15 21.77
CA SER A 234 -9.26 21.57 20.42
C SER A 234 -7.82 21.60 19.86
N LEU A 235 -7.60 20.85 18.77
CA LEU A 235 -6.35 20.91 18.00
C LEU A 235 -6.20 22.20 17.17
N LEU A 236 -7.26 23.00 17.06
CA LEU A 236 -7.28 24.26 16.34
C LEU A 236 -7.13 25.44 17.31
N SER A 237 -6.43 26.49 16.87
CA SER A 237 -6.30 27.72 17.64
C SER A 237 -7.64 28.47 17.74
N SER A 238 -7.75 29.28 18.80
CA SER A 238 -8.93 30.10 19.08
C SER A 238 -9.23 31.18 18.03
N GLY A 239 -8.34 31.42 17.06
CA GLY A 239 -8.53 32.34 15.95
C GLY A 239 -9.47 31.83 14.85
N TRP A 240 -9.84 30.55 14.89
CA TRP A 240 -10.74 29.93 13.92
C TRP A 240 -12.18 30.45 14.03
N GLN A 241 -12.76 30.89 12.90
CA GLN A 241 -14.04 31.60 12.84
C GLN A 241 -15.23 30.67 12.55
N SER A 242 -16.45 31.13 12.87
CA SER A 242 -17.74 30.44 12.59
C SER A 242 -17.93 30.02 11.14
N ASP A 243 -17.32 30.78 10.22
CA ASP A 243 -17.62 30.72 8.80
C ASP A 243 -16.93 29.54 8.11
N THR A 244 -16.06 28.81 8.83
CA THR A 244 -15.42 27.59 8.37
C THR A 244 -16.09 26.31 8.89
N ILE A 245 -17.14 26.42 9.72
CA ILE A 245 -17.89 25.27 10.23
C ILE A 245 -19.25 25.19 9.51
N TYR A 246 -19.45 24.11 8.76
CA TYR A 246 -20.60 23.91 7.89
C TYR A 246 -21.46 22.75 8.37
N LEU A 247 -22.77 22.89 8.18
CA LEU A 247 -23.67 21.74 8.24
C LEU A 247 -23.41 20.86 7.01
N LYS A 248 -23.59 19.54 7.16
CA LYS A 248 -23.44 18.55 6.07
C LYS A 248 -24.07 18.95 4.73
N ASN A 249 -25.24 19.60 4.75
CA ASN A 249 -25.95 20.02 3.53
C ASN A 249 -25.55 21.43 3.02
N GLY A 250 -24.77 22.18 3.81
CA GLY A 250 -24.36 23.55 3.50
C GLY A 250 -22.98 23.65 2.88
N PHE A 251 -22.17 22.59 2.92
CA PHE A 251 -20.86 22.56 2.29
C PHE A 251 -21.00 22.16 0.81
N LYS A 252 -20.45 22.98 -0.10
CA LYS A 252 -20.33 22.68 -1.53
C LYS A 252 -18.85 22.73 -1.90
N GLU A 253 -18.35 21.64 -2.48
CA GLU A 253 -17.00 21.55 -3.07
C GLU A 253 -16.80 22.53 -4.22
#